data_AF-G7HUX7-F1
#
_entry.id   AF-G7HUX7-F1
#
_cell.length_a   1.000
_cell.length_b   1.000
_cell.length_c   1.000
_cell.angle_alpha   90.00
_cell.angle_beta   90.00
_cell.angle_gamma   90.00
#
_symmetry.space_group_name_H-M   'P 1'
#
loop_
_entity.id
_entity.type
_entity.pdbx_description
1 polymer ?
#
loop_
_entity_poly.entity_id
_entity_poly.type
_entity_poly.pdbx_seq_one_letter_code
_entity_poly.pdbx_strand_id
1 'polypeptide(L)'
;MITFNEAAEKVFQHRGPLAGAAETETHWLFSASRPDNSIGPTLVNRETGEIEQYDTNPKNWRPVLQQFRAQGPTQVPIPDEFYEAPEQIKAP
;
A
#
# COMPACT_ATOMS: atom_id res chain seq x y z
N MET A 1 -14.15 10.15 6.27
CA MET A 1 -12.83 9.64 6.64
C MET A 1 -13.01 8.20 7.08
N ILE A 2 -12.36 7.26 6.40
CA ILE A 2 -12.37 5.85 6.81
C ILE A 2 -11.29 5.62 7.87
N THR A 3 -11.30 4.48 8.53
CA THR A 3 -10.28 4.04 9.45
C THR A 3 -9.17 3.27 8.72
N PHE A 4 -8.02 3.11 9.38
CA PHE A 4 -6.92 2.30 8.84
C PHE A 4 -7.33 0.83 8.62
N ASN A 5 -8.10 0.24 9.54
CA ASN A 5 -8.57 -1.14 9.40
C ASN A 5 -9.51 -1.30 8.20
N GLU A 6 -10.43 -0.36 7.98
CA GLU A 6 -11.29 -0.36 6.78
C GLU A 6 -10.46 -0.20 5.50
N ALA A 7 -9.40 0.62 5.53
CA ALA A 7 -8.49 0.75 4.39
C ALA A 7 -7.71 -0.54 4.13
N ALA A 8 -7.17 -1.17 5.18
CA ALA A 8 -6.43 -2.42 5.10
C ALA A 8 -7.32 -3.56 4.58
N GLU A 9 -8.56 -3.68 5.08
CA GLU A 9 -9.54 -4.66 4.58
C GLU A 9 -9.85 -4.44 3.09
N LYS A 10 -10.10 -3.20 2.69
CA LYS A 10 -10.33 -2.85 1.27
C LYS A 10 -9.16 -3.24 0.37
N VAL A 11 -7.93 -2.91 0.76
CA VAL A 11 -6.75 -3.30 -0.02
C VAL A 11 -6.59 -4.82 -0.02
N PHE A 12 -6.79 -5.48 1.11
CA PHE A 12 -6.73 -6.93 1.20
C PHE A 12 -7.72 -7.63 0.27
N GLN A 13 -8.97 -7.18 0.24
CA GLN A 13 -9.99 -7.69 -0.68
C GLN A 13 -9.66 -7.39 -2.15
N HIS A 14 -8.97 -6.27 -2.42
CA HIS A 14 -8.62 -5.84 -3.77
C HIS A 14 -7.42 -6.60 -4.37
N ARG A 15 -6.36 -6.84 -3.58
CA ARG A 15 -5.09 -7.38 -4.07
C ARG A 15 -4.47 -8.51 -3.25
N GLY A 16 -5.10 -8.89 -2.14
CA GLY A 16 -4.60 -9.95 -1.25
C GLY A 16 -3.69 -9.46 -0.12
N PRO A 17 -2.88 -10.37 0.45
CA PRO A 17 -2.14 -10.12 1.68
C PRO A 17 -1.12 -8.97 1.61
N LEU A 18 -0.86 -8.36 2.77
CA LEU A 18 -0.07 -7.13 2.91
C LEU A 18 1.20 -7.40 3.74
N ALA A 19 2.29 -6.73 3.42
CA ALA A 19 3.56 -6.83 4.17
C ALA A 19 4.00 -5.53 4.85
N GLY A 20 3.42 -4.38 4.47
CA GLY A 20 3.76 -3.11 5.07
C GLY A 20 2.76 -2.01 4.74
N ALA A 21 2.60 -1.07 5.66
CA ALA A 21 1.78 0.11 5.47
C ALA A 21 2.49 1.36 6.01
N ALA A 22 2.22 2.49 5.39
CA ALA A 22 2.64 3.79 5.85
C ALA A 22 1.52 4.82 5.66
N GLU A 23 1.51 5.85 6.48
CA GLU A 23 0.48 6.88 6.44
C GLU A 23 1.05 8.29 6.34
N THR A 24 0.34 9.16 5.64
CA THR A 24 0.44 10.61 5.74
C THR A 24 -0.90 11.19 6.18
N GLU A 25 -1.01 12.51 6.26
CA GLU A 25 -2.29 13.19 6.57
C GLU A 25 -3.39 12.89 5.53
N THR A 26 -3.01 12.53 4.31
CA THR A 26 -3.93 12.41 3.18
C THR A 26 -4.13 10.97 2.71
N HIS A 27 -3.12 10.10 2.83
CA HIS A 27 -3.17 8.76 2.25
C HIS A 27 -2.56 7.69 3.16
N TRP A 28 -3.04 6.46 2.99
CA TRP A 28 -2.32 5.25 3.37
C TRP A 28 -1.69 4.61 2.14
N LEU A 29 -0.42 4.24 2.24
CA LEU A 29 0.30 3.46 1.25
C LEU A 29 0.43 2.03 1.75
N PHE A 30 -0.01 1.06 0.95
CA PHE A 30 0.10 -0.36 1.26
C PHE A 30 1.04 -1.09 0.29
N SER A 31 1.85 -1.98 0.85
CA SER A 31 2.72 -2.89 0.12
C SER A 31 2.15 -4.31 0.19
N ALA A 32 2.05 -4.99 -0.95
CA ALA A 32 1.68 -6.42 -0.96
C ALA A 32 2.79 -7.28 -0.33
N SER A 33 2.38 -8.42 0.20
CA SER A 33 3.30 -9.46 0.66
C SER A 33 4.09 -10.09 -0.48
N ARG A 34 3.45 -10.27 -1.64
CA ARG A 34 4.05 -10.88 -2.81
C ARG A 34 4.26 -9.83 -3.91
N PRO A 35 5.45 -9.77 -4.51
CA PRO A 35 5.70 -8.89 -5.65
C PRO A 35 4.88 -9.40 -6.85
N ASP A 36 3.77 -8.75 -7.12
CA ASP A 36 3.06 -8.92 -8.39
C ASP A 36 3.64 -7.95 -9.41
N ASN A 37 4.37 -8.48 -10.39
CA ASN A 37 4.98 -7.71 -11.47
C ASN A 37 3.95 -7.08 -12.42
N SER A 38 2.65 -7.27 -12.19
CA SER A 38 1.53 -6.64 -12.91
C SER A 38 0.89 -5.47 -12.14
N ILE A 39 1.31 -5.21 -10.89
CA ILE A 39 0.64 -4.26 -9.99
C ILE A 39 1.65 -3.34 -9.28
N GLY A 40 1.46 -2.03 -9.37
CA GLY A 40 2.27 -1.01 -8.70
C GLY A 40 1.90 -0.80 -7.21
N PRO A 41 2.35 0.31 -6.60
CA PRO A 41 1.94 0.68 -5.25
C PRO A 41 0.42 0.95 -5.15
N THR A 42 -0.16 0.70 -3.98
CA THR A 42 -1.57 0.97 -3.70
C THR A 42 -1.69 2.09 -2.69
N LEU A 43 -2.32 3.20 -3.07
CA LEU A 43 -2.68 4.26 -2.14
C LEU A 43 -4.17 4.22 -1.83
N VAL A 44 -4.54 4.61 -0.62
CA VAL A 44 -5.92 4.79 -0.20
C VAL A 44 -6.08 6.19 0.37
N ASN A 45 -6.97 6.97 -0.22
CA ASN A 45 -7.29 8.30 0.28
C ASN A 45 -8.00 8.19 1.65
N ARG A 46 -7.53 8.92 2.66
CA ARG A 46 -8.07 8.82 4.02
C ARG A 46 -9.48 9.37 4.14
N GLU A 47 -9.79 10.41 3.39
CA GLU A 47 -11.08 11.09 3.46
C GLU A 47 -12.17 10.29 2.76
N THR A 48 -11.90 9.87 1.51
CA THR A 48 -12.87 9.22 0.62
C THR A 48 -12.82 7.69 0.71
N GLY A 49 -11.68 7.12 1.08
CA GLY A 49 -11.46 5.68 1.05
C GLY A 49 -11.35 5.10 -0.36
N GLU A 50 -11.11 5.93 -1.37
CA GLU A 50 -10.84 5.51 -2.74
C GLU A 50 -9.48 4.84 -2.85
N ILE A 51 -9.41 3.77 -3.64
CA ILE A 51 -8.18 3.03 -3.92
C ILE A 51 -7.56 3.57 -5.20
N GLU A 52 -6.33 4.03 -5.10
CA GLU A 52 -5.48 4.40 -6.22
C GLU A 52 -4.45 3.29 -6.44
N GLN A 53 -4.77 2.36 -7.32
CA GLN A 53 -3.88 1.29 -7.74
C GLN A 53 -3.11 1.70 -8.98
N TYR A 54 -1.79 1.85 -8.84
CA TYR A 54 -0.93 2.18 -9.96
C TYR A 54 -0.55 0.93 -10.75
N ASP A 55 -0.26 1.10 -12.04
CA ASP A 55 0.29 0.05 -12.90
C ASP A 55 1.79 -0.19 -12.61
N THR A 56 2.41 -1.02 -13.44
CA THR A 56 3.82 -1.42 -13.30
C THR A 56 4.79 -0.36 -13.80
N ASN A 57 4.34 0.63 -14.56
CA ASN A 57 5.20 1.61 -15.19
C ASN A 57 5.70 2.61 -14.14
N PRO A 58 7.00 2.63 -13.82
CA PRO A 58 7.53 3.50 -12.78
C PRO A 58 7.31 4.99 -13.07
N LYS A 59 7.10 5.38 -14.33
CA LYS A 59 6.80 6.77 -14.68
C LYS A 59 5.46 7.25 -14.10
N ASN A 60 4.52 6.33 -13.89
CA ASN A 60 3.17 6.65 -13.44
C ASN A 60 3.09 6.77 -11.92
N TRP A 61 3.89 5.99 -11.17
CA TRP A 61 3.81 5.97 -9.70
C TRP A 61 5.03 6.55 -8.97
N ARG A 62 6.21 6.67 -9.61
CA ARG A 62 7.39 7.24 -8.93
C ARG A 62 7.19 8.68 -8.45
N PRO A 63 6.62 9.61 -9.24
CA PRO A 63 6.37 10.98 -8.77
C PRO A 63 5.44 11.00 -7.56
N VAL A 64 4.39 10.17 -7.58
CA VAL A 64 3.43 10.05 -6.47
C VAL A 64 4.11 9.52 -5.22
N LEU A 65 4.92 8.46 -5.32
CA LEU A 65 5.67 7.95 -4.17
C LEU A 65 6.70 8.95 -3.64
N GLN A 66 7.31 9.78 -4.49
CA GLN A 66 8.20 10.85 -4.04
C GLN A 66 7.44 11.92 -3.27
N GLN A 67 6.26 12.34 -3.76
CA GLN A 67 5.39 13.28 -3.05
C GLN A 67 4.87 12.71 -1.73
N PHE A 68 4.50 11.43 -1.71
CA PHE A 68 4.10 10.73 -0.50
C PHE A 68 5.24 10.70 0.53
N ARG A 69 6.46 10.36 0.10
CA ARG A 69 7.65 10.35 0.98
C ARG A 69 8.03 11.74 1.48
N ALA A 70 7.84 12.78 0.68
CA ALA A 70 8.12 14.16 1.07
C ALA A 70 7.22 14.67 2.21
N GLN A 71 6.05 14.05 2.43
CA GLN A 71 5.16 14.35 3.56
C GLN A 71 5.64 13.74 4.89
N GLY A 72 6.75 12.99 4.91
CA GLY A 72 7.25 12.35 6.13
C GLY A 72 6.34 11.23 6.65
N PRO A 73 6.04 10.21 5.83
CA PRO A 73 5.08 9.19 6.20
C PRO A 73 5.53 8.36 7.40
N THR A 74 4.59 8.03 8.28
CA THR A 74 4.84 7.18 9.45
C THR A 74 4.43 5.74 9.14
N GLN A 75 5.26 4.76 9.51
CA GLN A 75 4.89 3.35 9.37
C GLN A 75 3.76 3.00 10.33
N VAL A 76 2.78 2.24 9.84
CA VAL A 76 1.62 1.82 10.62
C VAL A 76 1.59 0.28 10.67
N PRO A 77 1.39 -0.33 11.84
CA PRO A 77 1.27 -1.78 11.94
C PRO A 77 0.00 -2.25 11.23
N ILE A 78 0.14 -3.24 10.34
CA ILE A 78 -0.99 -3.92 9.73
C ILE A 78 -1.56 -4.93 10.74
N PRO A 79 -2.89 -5.04 10.90
CA PRO A 79 -3.52 -6.10 11.68
C PRO A 79 -3.09 -7.49 11.20
N ASP A 80 -2.88 -8.43 12.13
CA ASP A 80 -2.38 -9.78 11.84
C ASP A 80 -3.21 -10.54 10.79
N GLU A 81 -4.53 -10.28 10.73
CA GLU A 81 -5.44 -10.90 9.76
C GLU A 81 -5.18 -10.50 8.30
N PHE A 82 -4.51 -9.36 8.07
CA PHE A 82 -4.14 -8.87 6.73
C PHE A 82 -2.63 -9.00 6.44
N TYR A 83 -1.85 -9.39 7.44
CA TYR A 83 -0.40 -9.49 7.36
C TYR A 83 0.03 -10.86 6.80
N GLU A 84 0.88 -10.83 5.78
CA GLU A 84 1.67 -12.00 5.36
C GLU A 84 3.14 -11.56 5.25
N ALA A 85 4.03 -12.29 5.94
CA ALA A 85 5.46 -12.03 5.85
C ALA A 85 5.88 -12.13 4.38
N PRO A 86 6.61 -11.15 3.82
CA PRO A 86 7.00 -11.19 2.43
C PRO A 86 7.82 -12.45 2.19
N GLU A 87 7.41 -13.27 1.23
CA GLU A 87 8.20 -14.45 0.84
C GLU A 87 9.58 -13.94 0.45
N GLN A 88 10.62 -14.43 1.14
CA GLN A 88 11.99 -14.15 0.73
C GLN A 88 12.15 -14.65 -0.70
N ILE A 89 12.19 -13.71 -1.66
CA ILE A 89 12.51 -14.02 -3.04
C ILE A 89 13.89 -14.66 -2.98
N LYS A 90 13.97 -15.98 -3.14
CA LYS A 90 15.24 -16.65 -3.40
C LYS A 90 15.74 -16.07 -4.72
N ALA A 91 16.75 -15.20 -4.64
CA ALA A 91 17.43 -14.71 -5.82
C ALA A 91 17.97 -15.94 -6.61
N PRO A 92 17.84 -15.95 -7.95
CA PRO A 92 18.36 -17.02 -8.79
C PRO A 92 19.88 -17.14 -8.72
#